data_AF-A0A5E3WGJ1-F1
#
_entry.id   AF-A0A5E3WGJ1-F1
#
_cell.length_a   1.000
_cell.length_b   1.000
_cell.length_c   1.000
_cell.angle_alpha   90.00
_cell.angle_beta   90.00
_cell.angle_gamma   90.00
#
_symmetry.space_group_name_H-M   'P 1'
#
loop_
_entity.id
_entity.type
_entity.pdbx_description
1 polymer ?
#
loop_
_entity_poly.entity_id
_entity_poly.type
_entity_poly.pdbx_seq_one_letter_code
_entity_poly.pdbx_strand_id
1 'polypeptide(L)'
;MTSPTSPTRPVPMRARMAAYVASLQDSIVNALEALDPNAPKFKRDEWERPEGGYGISCAFSVPPAPEHFASSEAGPSAAPNTVLEKAGVNISVIHGKLPPAAVKQMRAEHSSLPVSDQPLPFYAAGISLIVHPRNPHAPTVHANFRYFEVNPPSAALEDSPEVLAWWFGGGSDLTPTYLYEEDAVHFHKTIKDACAPHGTALYPALKKWCDEYFYLSHRSEARGIGGFFYDDFCADPHKRIIASEGDTAARPWTQESIFAFVRDVGDAFIPGYLPILKRRLSIPYTPEQRRWQLVRRGRYVEFNLVHDRGTKFGLMTPGARIESILISLPETVRWEYMTEMGTDPESEEAKLIAVLKSPREWV
;
A
#
# COMPACT_ATOMS: atom_id res chain seq x y z
N MET A 1 -26.43 -44.53 19.93
CA MET A 1 -25.70 -43.42 20.58
C MET A 1 -24.94 -42.68 19.50
N THR A 2 -25.51 -41.61 18.97
CA THR A 2 -24.86 -40.71 18.01
C THR A 2 -24.00 -39.74 18.79
N SER A 3 -22.68 -39.84 18.68
CA SER A 3 -21.75 -38.87 19.23
C SER A 3 -22.07 -37.48 18.68
N PRO A 4 -22.20 -36.45 19.54
CA PRO A 4 -22.40 -35.09 19.06
C PRO A 4 -21.12 -34.65 18.34
N THR A 5 -21.22 -34.33 17.06
CA THR A 5 -20.19 -33.62 16.32
C THR A 5 -19.91 -32.31 17.03
N SER A 6 -18.71 -32.17 17.62
CA SER A 6 -18.26 -30.91 18.20
C SER A 6 -18.42 -29.78 17.17
N PRO A 7 -19.04 -28.64 17.51
CA PRO A 7 -19.13 -27.53 16.58
C PRO A 7 -17.72 -27.07 16.22
N THR A 8 -17.41 -27.05 14.92
CA THR A 8 -16.15 -26.51 14.40
C THR A 8 -16.03 -25.06 14.85
N ARG A 9 -15.04 -24.77 15.70
CA ARG A 9 -14.75 -23.40 16.17
C ARG A 9 -14.55 -22.50 14.93
N PRO A 10 -15.19 -21.31 14.87
CA PRO A 10 -15.02 -20.41 13.73
C PRO A 10 -13.55 -20.03 13.56
N VAL A 11 -13.09 -19.97 12.31
CA VAL A 11 -11.70 -19.60 11.99
C VAL A 11 -11.44 -18.16 12.47
N PRO A 12 -10.43 -17.91 13.32
CA PRO A 12 -10.14 -16.57 13.84
C PRO A 12 -9.85 -15.55 12.74
N MET A 13 -10.15 -14.27 13.00
CA MET A 13 -9.95 -13.17 12.04
C MET A 13 -8.50 -13.10 11.54
N ARG A 14 -7.51 -13.25 12.44
CA ARG A 14 -6.09 -13.32 12.06
C ARG A 14 -5.78 -14.34 10.96
N ALA A 15 -6.33 -15.55 11.04
CA ALA A 15 -6.09 -16.61 10.06
C ALA A 15 -6.79 -16.31 8.72
N ARG A 16 -7.98 -15.71 8.77
CA ARG A 16 -8.71 -15.27 7.56
C ARG A 16 -8.01 -14.12 6.86
N MET A 17 -7.47 -13.15 7.60
CA MET A 17 -6.69 -12.07 7.02
C MET A 17 -5.40 -12.59 6.39
N ALA A 18 -4.65 -13.47 7.08
CA ALA A 18 -3.45 -14.09 6.52
C ALA A 18 -3.72 -14.82 5.19
N ALA A 19 -4.78 -15.64 5.14
CA ALA A 19 -5.18 -16.33 3.93
C ALA A 19 -5.59 -15.35 2.81
N TYR A 20 -6.33 -14.28 3.16
CA TYR A 20 -6.74 -13.27 2.20
C TYR A 20 -5.54 -12.51 1.60
N VAL A 21 -4.60 -12.03 2.41
CA VAL A 21 -3.45 -11.27 1.89
C VAL A 21 -2.53 -12.13 1.03
N ALA A 22 -2.38 -13.42 1.35
CA ALA A 22 -1.65 -14.36 0.51
C ALA A 22 -2.35 -14.56 -0.86
N SER A 23 -3.66 -14.81 -0.85
CA SER A 23 -4.46 -14.92 -2.08
C SER A 23 -4.42 -13.65 -2.93
N LEU A 24 -4.47 -12.48 -2.28
CA LEU A 24 -4.41 -11.19 -2.95
C LEU A 24 -3.01 -10.94 -3.55
N GLN A 25 -1.94 -11.26 -2.82
CA GLN A 25 -0.56 -11.18 -3.34
C GLN A 25 -0.41 -12.02 -4.61
N ASP A 26 -0.85 -13.29 -4.58
CA ASP A 26 -0.78 -14.16 -5.74
C ASP A 26 -1.56 -13.60 -6.93
N SER A 27 -2.79 -13.12 -6.69
CA SER A 27 -3.63 -12.52 -7.73
C SER A 27 -2.97 -11.30 -8.38
N ILE A 28 -2.38 -10.42 -7.57
CA ILE A 28 -1.71 -9.20 -8.05
C ILE A 28 -0.43 -9.55 -8.80
N VAL A 29 0.43 -10.40 -8.24
CA VAL A 29 1.69 -10.81 -8.89
C VAL A 29 1.40 -11.49 -10.23
N ASN A 30 0.44 -12.41 -10.28
CA ASN A 30 0.06 -13.09 -11.51
C ASN A 30 -0.49 -12.10 -12.55
N ALA A 31 -1.31 -11.12 -12.13
CA ALA A 31 -1.83 -10.09 -13.03
C ALA A 31 -0.72 -9.18 -13.59
N LEU A 32 0.28 -8.83 -12.78
CA LEU A 32 1.43 -8.02 -13.21
C LEU A 32 2.35 -8.80 -14.14
N GLU A 33 2.64 -10.07 -13.85
CA GLU A 33 3.44 -10.92 -14.74
C GLU A 33 2.77 -11.19 -16.09
N ALA A 34 1.43 -11.25 -16.12
CA ALA A 34 0.68 -11.43 -17.36
C ALA A 34 0.75 -10.20 -18.30
N LEU A 35 1.17 -9.02 -17.81
CA LEU A 35 1.34 -7.83 -18.65
C LEU A 35 2.56 -7.92 -19.57
N ASP A 36 3.60 -8.60 -19.11
CA ASP A 36 4.87 -8.70 -19.83
C ASP A 36 5.40 -10.14 -19.75
N PRO A 37 4.88 -11.05 -20.59
CA PRO A 37 5.30 -12.45 -20.59
C PRO A 37 6.77 -12.68 -20.90
N ASN A 38 7.46 -11.67 -21.47
CA ASN A 38 8.87 -11.73 -21.82
C ASN A 38 9.77 -11.19 -20.70
N ALA A 39 9.20 -10.52 -19.70
CA ALA A 39 9.95 -10.08 -18.53
C ALA A 39 10.25 -11.25 -17.59
N PRO A 40 11.30 -11.14 -16.76
CA PRO A 40 11.53 -12.08 -15.67
C PRO A 40 10.34 -12.15 -14.72
N LYS A 41 10.17 -13.30 -14.10
CA LYS A 41 9.18 -13.51 -13.04
C LYS A 41 9.57 -12.74 -11.78
N PHE A 42 8.59 -12.45 -10.93
CA PHE A 42 8.87 -11.88 -9.62
C PHE A 42 9.70 -12.88 -8.81
N LYS A 43 10.79 -12.41 -8.18
CA LYS A 43 11.49 -13.18 -7.16
C LYS A 43 10.57 -13.29 -5.96
N ARG A 44 10.15 -14.51 -5.63
CA ARG A 44 9.41 -14.84 -4.40
C ARG A 44 10.41 -15.26 -3.33
N ASP A 45 10.51 -14.47 -2.26
CA ASP A 45 11.43 -14.70 -1.16
C ASP A 45 10.65 -14.90 0.14
N GLU A 46 10.62 -16.14 0.63
CA GLU A 46 10.01 -16.50 1.91
C GLU A 46 11.02 -16.30 3.04
N TRP A 47 10.57 -15.70 4.14
CA TRP A 47 11.43 -15.42 5.28
C TRP A 47 10.66 -15.52 6.60
N GLU A 48 11.40 -15.83 7.66
CA GLU A 48 10.89 -15.93 9.02
C GLU A 48 11.57 -14.91 9.93
N ARG A 49 10.92 -14.59 11.04
CA ARG A 49 11.49 -13.73 12.08
C ARG A 49 11.90 -14.53 13.31
N PRO A 50 13.08 -14.24 13.89
CA PRO A 50 13.45 -14.80 15.19
C PRO A 50 12.43 -14.51 16.29
N GLU A 51 11.75 -13.35 16.24
CA GLU A 51 10.73 -12.97 17.23
C GLU A 51 9.36 -13.62 17.00
N GLY A 52 9.15 -14.27 15.86
CA GLY A 52 7.91 -14.94 15.50
C GLY A 52 7.22 -14.39 14.25
N GLY A 53 6.69 -15.32 13.46
CA GLY A 53 5.99 -15.07 12.21
C GLY A 53 6.88 -15.11 10.97
N TYR A 54 6.27 -14.83 9.83
CA TYR A 54 6.87 -14.99 8.50
C TYR A 54 6.43 -13.87 7.55
N GLY A 55 7.02 -13.85 6.37
CA GLY A 55 6.55 -13.06 5.25
C GLY A 55 6.98 -13.65 3.92
N ILE A 56 6.34 -13.15 2.86
CA ILE A 56 6.69 -13.48 1.48
C ILE A 56 6.88 -12.17 0.74
N SER A 57 8.09 -11.93 0.27
CA SER A 57 8.44 -10.75 -0.51
C SER A 57 8.48 -11.13 -1.99
N CYS A 58 7.50 -10.65 -2.77
CA CYS A 58 7.52 -10.77 -4.22
C CYS A 58 8.12 -9.49 -4.80
N ALA A 59 9.36 -9.56 -5.28
CA ALA A 59 10.09 -8.42 -5.83
C ALA A 59 10.35 -8.59 -7.33
N PHE A 60 10.10 -7.53 -8.08
CA PHE A 60 10.51 -7.38 -9.47
C PHE A 60 11.51 -6.23 -9.58
N SER A 61 12.60 -6.48 -10.27
CA SER A 61 13.59 -5.49 -10.69
C SER A 61 14.12 -5.91 -12.05
N VAL A 62 14.42 -4.94 -12.90
CA VAL A 62 15.02 -5.25 -14.20
C VAL A 62 16.40 -5.87 -13.97
N PRO A 63 16.69 -7.05 -14.54
CA PRO A 63 18.01 -7.65 -14.42
C PRO A 63 19.05 -6.70 -14.99
N PRO A 64 20.25 -6.61 -14.39
CA PRO A 64 21.36 -5.93 -15.03
C PRO A 64 21.58 -6.55 -16.42
N ALA A 65 22.00 -5.71 -17.37
CA ALA A 65 22.40 -6.20 -18.69
C ALA A 65 23.43 -7.33 -18.52
N PRO A 66 23.37 -8.40 -19.33
CA PRO A 66 24.36 -9.48 -19.24
C PRO A 66 25.77 -8.88 -19.34
N GLU A 67 26.58 -9.08 -18.30
CA GLU A 67 28.02 -8.85 -18.36
C GLU A 67 28.64 -9.94 -19.26
N HIS A 68 28.48 -9.85 -20.57
CA HIS A 68 29.28 -10.66 -21.48
C HIS A 68 30.49 -9.84 -21.92
N PHE A 69 31.64 -10.32 -21.45
CA PHE A 69 33.00 -10.07 -21.95
C PHE A 69 33.04 -9.14 -23.16
N ALA A 70 33.69 -8.01 -22.96
CA ALA A 70 34.13 -7.08 -23.99
C ALA A 70 34.91 -7.82 -25.11
N SER A 71 34.20 -8.44 -26.04
CA SER A 71 34.75 -8.97 -27.29
C SER A 71 33.63 -9.25 -28.29
N SER A 72 32.91 -8.22 -28.73
CA SER A 72 32.49 -8.10 -30.12
C SER A 72 31.95 -6.69 -30.34
N GLU A 73 32.03 -6.20 -31.57
CA GLU A 73 31.65 -4.85 -32.01
C GLU A 73 30.15 -4.50 -31.86
N ALA A 74 29.38 -5.33 -31.14
CA ALA A 74 28.06 -4.99 -30.67
C ALA A 74 28.19 -4.30 -29.31
N GLY A 75 27.81 -3.02 -29.23
CA GLY A 75 27.81 -2.23 -27.98
C GLY A 75 27.07 -2.93 -26.82
N PRO A 76 27.13 -2.36 -25.60
CA PRO A 76 26.56 -2.98 -24.41
C PRO A 76 25.12 -3.44 -24.68
N SER A 77 24.85 -4.73 -24.40
CA SER A 77 23.52 -5.31 -24.50
C SER A 77 22.55 -4.42 -23.71
N ALA A 78 21.56 -3.83 -24.37
CA ALA A 78 20.59 -2.99 -23.69
C ALA A 78 19.82 -3.84 -22.67
N ALA A 79 19.66 -3.33 -21.44
CA ALA A 79 18.82 -3.97 -20.44
C ALA A 79 17.43 -4.26 -21.04
N PRO A 80 16.80 -5.40 -20.68
CA PRO A 80 15.52 -5.78 -21.27
C PRO A 80 14.47 -4.68 -21.04
N ASN A 81 13.77 -4.30 -22.12
CA ASN A 81 12.71 -3.29 -22.05
C ASN A 81 11.44 -3.90 -21.48
N THR A 82 11.30 -3.88 -20.16
CA THR A 82 10.16 -4.43 -19.44
C THR A 82 9.10 -3.36 -19.13
N VAL A 83 7.83 -3.77 -19.00
CA VAL A 83 6.73 -2.86 -18.63
C VAL A 83 6.95 -2.22 -17.25
N LEU A 84 7.40 -3.02 -16.29
CA LEU A 84 7.75 -2.56 -14.95
C LEU A 84 9.22 -2.21 -14.87
N GLU A 85 9.58 -1.24 -14.05
CA GLU A 85 10.98 -0.98 -13.69
C GLU A 85 11.32 -1.64 -12.36
N LYS A 86 10.47 -1.40 -11.35
CA LYS A 86 10.59 -2.01 -10.03
C LYS A 86 9.22 -2.20 -9.43
N ALA A 87 8.98 -3.33 -8.77
CA ALA A 87 7.75 -3.56 -8.03
C ALA A 87 8.01 -4.44 -6.80
N GLY A 88 7.23 -4.22 -5.76
CA GLY A 88 7.16 -5.07 -4.59
C GLY A 88 5.72 -5.38 -4.27
N VAL A 89 5.41 -6.63 -3.98
CA VAL A 89 4.12 -7.07 -3.42
C VAL A 89 4.47 -7.95 -2.24
N ASN A 90 4.51 -7.38 -1.05
CA ASN A 90 5.01 -8.04 0.16
C ASN A 90 3.85 -8.36 1.10
N ILE A 91 3.83 -9.57 1.63
CA ILE A 91 2.99 -9.90 2.78
C ILE A 91 3.86 -10.14 4.00
N SER A 92 3.30 -9.83 5.17
CA SER A 92 3.88 -10.19 6.46
C SER A 92 2.78 -10.66 7.40
N VAL A 93 3.08 -11.73 8.13
CA VAL A 93 2.26 -12.33 9.18
C VAL A 93 3.16 -12.49 10.39
N ILE A 94 3.14 -11.48 11.27
CA ILE A 94 4.07 -11.38 12.39
C ILE A 94 3.34 -11.42 13.72
N HIS A 95 4.01 -11.95 14.72
CA HIS A 95 3.51 -11.94 16.08
C HIS A 95 4.66 -11.77 17.07
N GLY A 96 4.34 -11.38 18.29
CA GLY A 96 5.34 -11.14 19.32
C GLY A 96 4.71 -10.54 20.56
N LYS A 97 5.50 -9.78 21.33
CA LYS A 97 5.02 -9.06 22.51
C LYS A 97 5.30 -7.57 22.38
N LEU A 98 4.27 -6.75 22.57
CA LEU A 98 4.40 -5.29 22.68
C LEU A 98 4.87 -4.93 24.10
N PRO A 99 6.03 -4.27 24.27
CA PRO A 99 6.43 -3.78 25.59
C PRO A 99 5.51 -2.63 26.05
N PRO A 100 5.37 -2.38 27.37
CA PRO A 100 4.49 -1.32 27.90
C PRO A 100 4.71 0.07 27.29
N ALA A 101 5.97 0.41 26.98
CA ALA A 101 6.31 1.67 26.31
C ALA A 101 5.72 1.77 24.88
N ALA A 102 5.74 0.67 24.12
CA ALA A 102 5.13 0.60 22.79
C ALA A 102 3.60 0.69 22.88
N VAL A 103 2.98 -0.01 23.85
CA VAL A 103 1.53 0.11 24.12
C VAL A 103 1.16 1.57 24.41
N LYS A 104 1.91 2.24 25.30
CA LYS A 104 1.67 3.66 25.63
C LYS A 104 1.78 4.57 24.40
N GLN A 105 2.74 4.33 23.52
CA GLN A 105 2.90 5.11 22.29
C GLN A 105 1.76 4.87 21.30
N MET A 106 1.40 3.60 21.06
CA MET A 106 0.36 3.22 20.10
C MET A 106 -1.03 3.74 20.52
N ARG A 107 -1.31 3.82 21.82
CA ARG A 107 -2.57 4.36 22.36
C ARG A 107 -2.87 5.80 21.97
N ALA A 108 -1.88 6.59 21.57
CA ALA A 108 -2.10 7.96 21.09
C ALA A 108 -2.98 7.98 19.82
N GLU A 109 -2.80 6.99 18.95
CA GLU A 109 -3.51 6.86 17.68
C GLU A 109 -4.58 5.77 17.71
N HIS A 110 -4.45 4.77 18.61
CA HIS A 110 -5.35 3.61 18.73
C HIS A 110 -5.98 3.53 20.12
N SER A 111 -7.12 4.22 20.31
CA SER A 111 -7.72 4.38 21.65
C SER A 111 -8.28 3.09 22.25
N SER A 112 -8.56 2.09 21.42
CA SER A 112 -9.06 0.77 21.84
C SER A 112 -8.01 -0.07 22.58
N LEU A 113 -6.72 0.25 22.43
CA LEU A 113 -5.64 -0.46 23.12
C LEU A 113 -5.73 -0.27 24.65
N PRO A 114 -5.66 -1.36 25.43
CA PRO A 114 -5.72 -1.29 26.89
C PRO A 114 -4.45 -0.68 27.48
N VAL A 115 -4.57 -0.09 28.67
CA VAL A 115 -3.40 0.20 29.51
C VAL A 115 -2.87 -1.12 30.06
N SER A 116 -1.58 -1.36 29.91
CA SER A 116 -0.92 -2.54 30.48
C SER A 116 0.50 -2.20 30.90
N ASP A 117 0.86 -2.59 32.11
CA ASP A 117 2.25 -2.58 32.62
C ASP A 117 2.99 -3.88 32.31
N GLN A 118 2.31 -4.85 31.69
CA GLN A 118 2.88 -6.11 31.21
C GLN A 118 3.00 -6.11 29.68
N PRO A 119 3.99 -6.81 29.11
CA PRO A 119 4.05 -7.03 27.68
C PRO A 119 2.80 -7.76 27.18
N LEU A 120 2.17 -7.23 26.12
CA LEU A 120 0.96 -7.81 25.54
C LEU A 120 1.29 -8.59 24.26
N PRO A 121 0.87 -9.86 24.12
CA PRO A 121 0.96 -10.56 22.85
C PRO A 121 0.21 -9.81 21.76
N PHE A 122 0.81 -9.72 20.58
CA PHE A 122 0.18 -9.12 19.41
C PHE A 122 0.33 -10.01 18.18
N TYR A 123 -0.55 -9.77 17.21
CA TYR A 123 -0.50 -10.34 15.88
C TYR A 123 -0.79 -9.25 14.85
N ALA A 124 -0.06 -9.29 13.73
CA ALA A 124 -0.31 -8.43 12.59
C ALA A 124 -0.20 -9.23 11.28
N ALA A 125 -1.19 -9.08 10.40
CA ALA A 125 -1.15 -9.61 9.04
C ALA A 125 -1.44 -8.49 8.06
N GLY A 126 -0.65 -8.38 6.99
CA GLY A 126 -0.89 -7.38 5.97
C GLY A 126 -0.18 -7.61 4.66
N ILE A 127 -0.66 -6.92 3.64
CA ILE A 127 -0.01 -6.76 2.34
C ILE A 127 0.40 -5.29 2.17
N SER A 128 1.58 -5.06 1.61
CA SER A 128 2.04 -3.75 1.17
C SER A 128 2.67 -3.91 -0.20
N LEU A 129 2.26 -3.06 -1.15
CA LEU A 129 2.74 -3.13 -2.51
C LEU A 129 3.01 -1.75 -3.09
N ILE A 130 4.01 -1.70 -3.96
CA ILE A 130 4.39 -0.54 -4.74
C ILE A 130 4.75 -1.03 -6.14
N VAL A 131 4.26 -0.33 -7.17
CA VAL A 131 4.62 -0.61 -8.56
C VAL A 131 5.14 0.66 -9.19
N HIS A 132 6.35 0.61 -9.72
CA HIS A 132 6.96 1.66 -10.54
C HIS A 132 7.06 1.19 -12.00
N PRO A 133 6.10 1.59 -12.86
CA PRO A 133 6.19 1.33 -14.29
C PRO A 133 7.41 2.01 -14.91
N ARG A 134 7.95 1.41 -15.98
CA ARG A 134 9.08 2.00 -16.73
C ARG A 134 8.64 3.24 -17.51
N ASN A 135 7.47 3.19 -18.14
CA ASN A 135 6.94 4.26 -18.99
C ASN A 135 6.49 5.48 -18.15
N PRO A 136 6.95 6.72 -18.44
CA PRO A 136 6.51 7.94 -17.76
C PRO A 136 4.99 8.18 -17.80
N HIS A 137 4.31 7.67 -18.82
CA HIS A 137 2.86 7.83 -18.94
C HIS A 137 2.07 6.90 -18.02
N ALA A 138 2.72 5.86 -17.47
CA ALA A 138 2.09 4.91 -16.56
C ALA A 138 2.36 5.32 -15.10
N PRO A 139 1.31 5.51 -14.27
CA PRO A 139 1.47 6.00 -12.90
C PRO A 139 2.09 4.95 -11.97
N THR A 140 2.89 5.42 -11.02
CA THR A 140 3.23 4.63 -9.83
C THR A 140 1.96 4.42 -9.00
N VAL A 141 1.82 3.25 -8.38
CA VAL A 141 0.72 2.98 -7.43
C VAL A 141 1.28 2.38 -6.14
N HIS A 142 0.62 2.68 -5.04
CA HIS A 142 0.85 2.05 -3.75
C HIS A 142 -0.48 1.51 -3.20
N ALA A 143 -0.43 0.37 -2.53
CA ALA A 143 -1.55 -0.11 -1.72
C ALA A 143 -1.06 -0.83 -0.46
N ASN A 144 -1.86 -0.76 0.60
CA ASN A 144 -1.63 -1.46 1.85
C ASN A 144 -2.96 -1.92 2.44
N PHE A 145 -3.03 -3.15 2.94
CA PHE A 145 -4.17 -3.65 3.72
C PHE A 145 -3.64 -4.46 4.89
N ARG A 146 -4.05 -4.13 6.11
CA ARG A 146 -3.53 -4.77 7.33
C ARG A 146 -4.60 -4.95 8.39
N TYR A 147 -4.37 -5.96 9.22
CA TYR A 147 -5.08 -6.25 10.45
C TYR A 147 -4.09 -6.33 11.59
N PHE A 148 -4.48 -5.82 12.75
CA PHE A 148 -3.71 -5.91 13.98
C PHE A 148 -4.63 -6.36 15.11
N GLU A 149 -4.15 -7.28 15.97
CA GLU A 149 -4.83 -7.66 17.21
C GLU A 149 -3.86 -7.77 18.38
N VAL A 150 -4.39 -7.53 19.58
CA VAL A 150 -3.68 -7.67 20.86
C VAL A 150 -4.45 -8.63 21.75
N ASN A 151 -3.74 -9.55 22.39
CA ASN A 151 -4.31 -10.57 23.27
C ASN A 151 -3.87 -10.34 24.74
N PRO A 152 -4.54 -11.00 25.72
CA PRO A 152 -4.15 -10.96 27.12
C PRO A 152 -2.73 -11.51 27.39
N PRO A 153 -2.02 -11.05 28.45
CA PRO A 153 -0.66 -11.51 28.79
C PRO A 153 -0.50 -13.03 28.93
N SER A 154 -1.56 -13.74 29.36
CA SER A 154 -1.57 -15.18 29.60
C SER A 154 -1.93 -16.01 28.36
N ALA A 155 -2.26 -15.36 27.23
CA ALA A 155 -2.64 -16.06 26.00
C ALA A 155 -1.41 -16.60 25.28
N ALA A 156 -1.28 -17.93 25.19
CA ALA A 156 -0.65 -18.51 24.01
C ALA A 156 -1.52 -18.13 22.80
N LEU A 157 -0.93 -17.54 21.76
CA LEU A 157 -1.68 -17.06 20.59
C LEU A 157 -2.56 -18.17 20.00
N GLU A 158 -2.10 -19.43 20.05
CA GLU A 158 -2.82 -20.59 19.53
C GLU A 158 -4.05 -20.99 20.36
N ASP A 159 -4.08 -20.68 21.67
CA ASP A 159 -5.08 -21.22 22.62
C ASP A 159 -6.13 -20.21 23.10
N SER A 160 -5.88 -18.89 22.98
CA SER A 160 -6.84 -17.88 23.45
C SER A 160 -7.70 -17.31 22.33
N PRO A 161 -9.04 -17.44 22.41
CA PRO A 161 -9.98 -16.73 21.54
C PRO A 161 -10.17 -15.26 21.95
N GLU A 162 -9.61 -14.82 23.09
CA GLU A 162 -9.83 -13.47 23.60
C GLU A 162 -8.89 -12.46 22.94
N VAL A 163 -9.49 -11.40 22.39
CA VAL A 163 -8.82 -10.25 21.78
C VAL A 163 -9.16 -9.01 22.60
N LEU A 164 -8.15 -8.34 23.13
CA LEU A 164 -8.31 -7.12 23.93
C LEU A 164 -8.60 -5.89 23.06
N ALA A 165 -7.92 -5.81 21.92
CA ALA A 165 -8.06 -4.73 20.96
C ALA A 165 -7.69 -5.21 19.57
N TRP A 166 -8.32 -4.62 18.55
CA TRP A 166 -8.05 -4.91 17.15
C TRP A 166 -8.42 -3.73 16.28
N TRP A 167 -7.76 -3.62 15.13
CA TRP A 167 -8.14 -2.66 14.10
C TRP A 167 -7.66 -3.12 12.72
N PHE A 168 -8.29 -2.56 11.70
CA PHE A 168 -7.82 -2.61 10.33
C PHE A 168 -7.24 -1.25 9.92
N GLY A 169 -6.35 -1.29 8.93
CA GLY A 169 -5.85 -0.09 8.28
C GLY A 169 -5.42 -0.39 6.86
N GLY A 170 -5.28 0.64 6.05
CA GLY A 170 -4.87 0.47 4.67
C GLY A 170 -5.19 1.65 3.77
N GLY A 171 -5.18 1.39 2.48
CA GLY A 171 -5.42 2.38 1.45
C GLY A 171 -4.81 1.98 0.13
N SER A 172 -5.14 2.74 -0.90
CA SER A 172 -4.53 2.66 -2.22
C SER A 172 -4.47 4.06 -2.80
N ASP A 173 -3.35 4.43 -3.41
CA ASP A 173 -3.14 5.77 -3.96
C ASP A 173 -2.33 5.75 -5.25
N LEU A 174 -2.61 6.71 -6.14
CA LEU A 174 -2.04 6.80 -7.47
C LEU A 174 -1.11 8.01 -7.60
N THR A 175 0.11 7.76 -8.09
CA THR A 175 1.17 8.76 -8.28
C THR A 175 1.56 8.85 -9.75
N PRO A 176 0.81 9.61 -10.57
CA PRO A 176 1.16 9.86 -11.97
C PRO A 176 2.38 10.76 -12.12
N THR A 177 3.08 10.61 -13.25
CA THR A 177 4.08 11.58 -13.73
C THR A 177 3.46 12.59 -14.69
N TYR A 178 2.49 12.15 -15.51
CA TYR A 178 1.64 13.00 -16.33
C TYR A 178 0.18 12.79 -15.95
N LEU A 179 -0.59 13.88 -15.92
CA LEU A 179 -1.99 13.81 -15.54
C LEU A 179 -2.86 13.34 -16.71
N TYR A 180 -3.57 12.24 -16.51
CA TYR A 180 -4.67 11.79 -17.37
C TYR A 180 -5.95 11.78 -16.54
N GLU A 181 -6.90 12.66 -16.87
CA GLU A 181 -8.14 12.79 -16.08
C GLU A 181 -8.96 11.50 -16.11
N GLU A 182 -8.99 10.80 -17.24
CA GLU A 182 -9.72 9.54 -17.38
C GLU A 182 -9.13 8.41 -16.52
N ASP A 183 -7.84 8.47 -16.18
CA ASP A 183 -7.21 7.49 -15.28
C ASP A 183 -7.51 7.82 -13.83
N ALA A 184 -7.47 9.11 -13.49
CA ALA A 184 -7.85 9.60 -12.17
C ALA A 184 -9.30 9.25 -11.84
N VAL A 185 -10.23 9.54 -12.76
CA VAL A 185 -11.64 9.20 -12.63
C VAL A 185 -11.83 7.68 -12.53
N HIS A 186 -11.18 6.89 -13.39
CA HIS A 186 -11.28 5.42 -13.34
C HIS A 186 -10.84 4.86 -11.98
N PHE A 187 -9.68 5.28 -11.49
CA PHE A 187 -9.13 4.82 -10.22
C PHE A 187 -10.05 5.18 -9.04
N HIS A 188 -10.42 6.46 -8.93
CA HIS A 188 -11.26 6.96 -7.84
C HIS A 188 -12.68 6.42 -7.89
N LYS A 189 -13.26 6.24 -9.09
CA LYS A 189 -14.58 5.62 -9.25
C LYS A 189 -14.57 4.17 -8.78
N THR A 190 -13.55 3.41 -9.16
CA THR A 190 -13.43 1.99 -8.76
C THR A 190 -13.36 1.85 -7.23
N ILE A 191 -12.65 2.75 -6.55
CA ILE A 191 -12.59 2.79 -5.09
C ILE A 191 -13.95 3.20 -4.50
N LYS A 192 -14.60 4.24 -5.04
CA LYS A 192 -15.92 4.70 -4.57
C LYS A 192 -16.97 3.61 -4.68
N ASP A 193 -16.98 2.88 -5.80
CA ASP A 193 -17.89 1.76 -6.04
C ASP A 193 -17.64 0.60 -5.06
N ALA A 194 -16.37 0.32 -4.72
CA ALA A 194 -16.00 -0.68 -3.71
C ALA A 194 -16.38 -0.26 -2.26
N CYS A 195 -16.36 1.05 -1.96
CA CYS A 195 -16.81 1.58 -0.67
C CYS A 195 -18.33 1.60 -0.53
N ALA A 196 -19.08 1.75 -1.63
CA ALA A 196 -20.51 2.01 -1.62
C ALA A 196 -21.36 0.99 -0.81
N PRO A 197 -21.10 -0.33 -0.86
CA PRO A 197 -21.84 -1.31 -0.05
C PRO A 197 -21.66 -1.17 1.47
N HIS A 198 -20.62 -0.44 1.91
CA HIS A 198 -20.20 -0.35 3.32
C HIS A 198 -20.57 0.98 3.97
N GLY A 199 -21.07 1.95 3.20
CA GLY A 199 -21.47 3.27 3.69
C GLY A 199 -21.03 4.38 2.75
N THR A 200 -21.96 5.26 2.39
CA THR A 200 -21.71 6.35 1.43
C THR A 200 -20.76 7.43 1.98
N ALA A 201 -20.65 7.55 3.30
CA ALA A 201 -19.74 8.47 3.96
C ALA A 201 -18.26 8.03 3.93
N LEU A 202 -17.98 6.76 3.59
CA LEU A 202 -16.61 6.22 3.59
C LEU A 202 -15.74 6.90 2.55
N TYR A 203 -16.09 6.80 1.26
CA TYR A 203 -15.21 7.29 0.20
C TYR A 203 -14.83 8.78 0.38
N PRO A 204 -15.76 9.73 0.62
CA PRO A 204 -15.39 11.13 0.83
C PRO A 204 -14.42 11.33 2.00
N ALA A 205 -14.65 10.65 3.14
CA ALA A 205 -13.81 10.78 4.32
C ALA A 205 -12.41 10.16 4.11
N LEU A 206 -12.35 8.98 3.49
CA LEU A 206 -11.09 8.26 3.28
C LEU A 206 -10.27 8.85 2.14
N LYS A 207 -10.91 9.44 1.12
CA LYS A 207 -10.25 10.21 0.07
C LYS A 207 -9.61 11.47 0.64
N LYS A 208 -10.36 12.24 1.43
CA LYS A 208 -9.82 13.41 2.12
C LYS A 208 -8.64 13.05 3.03
N TRP A 209 -8.74 11.95 3.75
CA TRP A 209 -7.64 11.47 4.58
C TRP A 209 -6.40 11.08 3.75
N CYS A 210 -6.60 10.48 2.56
CA CYS A 210 -5.52 10.17 1.64
C CYS A 210 -4.79 11.44 1.18
N ASP A 211 -5.52 12.49 0.82
CA ASP A 211 -4.96 13.78 0.39
C ASP A 211 -4.12 14.43 1.50
N GLU A 212 -4.57 14.33 2.76
CA GLU A 212 -3.86 14.84 3.94
C GLU A 212 -2.63 14.00 4.29
N TYR A 213 -2.72 12.66 4.21
CA TYR A 213 -1.66 11.75 4.61
C TYR A 213 -0.47 11.81 3.65
N PHE A 214 -0.73 11.81 2.35
CA PHE A 214 0.31 11.78 1.31
C PHE A 214 0.75 13.18 0.87
N TYR A 215 0.93 14.10 1.83
CA TYR A 215 1.33 15.48 1.59
C TYR A 215 2.79 15.75 1.97
N LEU A 216 3.57 16.33 1.05
CA LEU A 216 4.95 16.73 1.30
C LEU A 216 4.97 18.16 1.82
N SER A 217 4.93 18.33 3.15
CA SER A 217 4.86 19.65 3.78
C SER A 217 5.98 20.62 3.38
N HIS A 218 7.19 20.12 3.14
CA HIS A 218 8.34 20.94 2.73
C HIS A 218 8.35 21.29 1.22
N ARG A 219 7.45 20.72 0.42
CA ARG A 219 7.24 21.04 -1.01
C ARG A 219 5.90 21.74 -1.25
N SER A 220 5.01 21.72 -0.27
CA SER A 220 3.62 22.17 -0.37
C SER A 220 2.86 21.51 -1.53
N GLU A 221 3.06 20.20 -1.72
CA GLU A 221 2.39 19.41 -2.77
C GLU A 221 2.06 18.00 -2.25
N ALA A 222 0.97 17.42 -2.77
CA ALA A 222 0.67 16.01 -2.61
C ALA A 222 1.66 15.14 -3.39
N ARG A 223 1.91 13.92 -2.90
CA ARG A 223 2.76 12.93 -3.57
C ARG A 223 2.21 12.56 -4.94
N GLY A 224 0.89 12.40 -5.01
CA GLY A 224 0.12 11.97 -6.18
C GLY A 224 -1.30 12.51 -6.14
N ILE A 225 -2.20 11.91 -6.92
CA ILE A 225 -3.60 12.36 -7.05
C ILE A 225 -4.55 11.69 -6.03
N GLY A 226 -3.97 11.15 -4.95
CA GLY A 226 -4.69 10.50 -3.87
C GLY A 226 -5.29 9.15 -4.25
N GLY A 227 -6.37 8.82 -3.57
CA GLY A 227 -7.05 7.53 -3.60
C GLY A 227 -7.88 7.43 -2.33
N PHE A 228 -7.60 6.45 -1.49
CA PHE A 228 -8.18 6.39 -0.15
C PHE A 228 -7.17 5.91 0.88
N PHE A 229 -7.32 6.39 2.12
CA PHE A 229 -6.49 5.98 3.26
C PHE A 229 -7.36 5.85 4.50
N TYR A 230 -7.13 4.79 5.28
CA TYR A 230 -7.79 4.54 6.55
C TYR A 230 -6.83 3.88 7.56
N ASP A 231 -7.10 4.14 8.83
CA ASP A 231 -6.40 3.53 9.95
C ASP A 231 -7.35 3.47 11.14
N ASP A 232 -7.02 2.67 12.15
CA ASP A 232 -7.81 2.55 13.38
C ASP A 232 -9.29 2.17 13.16
N PHE A 233 -9.57 1.39 12.10
CA PHE A 233 -10.90 0.86 11.85
C PHE A 233 -11.20 -0.29 12.81
N CYS A 234 -11.90 0.03 13.90
CA CYS A 234 -12.31 -0.88 14.96
C CYS A 234 -13.81 -0.72 15.29
N ALA A 235 -14.24 -1.27 16.43
CA ALA A 235 -15.62 -1.16 16.92
C ALA A 235 -15.98 0.26 17.42
N ASP A 236 -15.01 1.06 17.86
CA ASP A 236 -15.25 2.37 18.46
C ASP A 236 -15.56 3.45 17.43
N PRO A 237 -16.39 4.47 17.71
CA PRO A 237 -16.66 5.56 16.77
C PRO A 237 -15.39 6.17 16.14
N HIS A 238 -15.42 6.41 14.82
CA HIS A 238 -14.24 6.86 14.10
C HIS A 238 -14.19 8.38 13.98
N LYS A 239 -13.07 8.99 14.40
CA LYS A 239 -12.90 10.46 14.51
C LYS A 239 -13.14 11.23 13.21
N ARG A 240 -12.96 10.58 12.05
CA ARG A 240 -13.09 11.19 10.72
C ARG A 240 -14.39 10.84 9.98
N ILE A 241 -15.18 9.93 10.52
CA ILE A 241 -16.43 9.47 9.87
C ILE A 241 -17.56 9.68 10.88
N ILE A 242 -18.23 10.81 10.75
CA ILE A 242 -19.33 11.21 11.63
C ILE A 242 -20.63 10.79 10.94
N ALA A 243 -21.47 10.05 11.65
CA ALA A 243 -22.79 9.71 11.14
C ALA A 243 -23.68 10.97 11.07
N SER A 244 -24.35 11.13 9.94
CA SER A 244 -25.45 12.09 9.82
C SER A 244 -26.60 11.67 10.74
N GLU A 245 -27.37 12.63 11.27
CA GLU A 245 -28.57 12.32 12.07
C GLU A 245 -29.50 11.37 11.30
N GLY A 246 -29.84 10.22 11.92
CA GLY A 246 -30.71 9.20 11.32
C GLY A 246 -29.98 8.09 10.54
N ASP A 247 -28.67 8.21 10.30
CA ASP A 247 -27.87 7.14 9.70
C ASP A 247 -27.26 6.27 10.81
N THR A 248 -27.81 5.07 10.98
CA THR A 248 -27.36 4.14 12.03
C THR A 248 -26.03 3.46 11.70
N ALA A 249 -25.45 3.68 10.51
CA ALA A 249 -24.25 2.96 10.06
C ALA A 249 -23.40 3.75 9.04
N ALA A 250 -22.80 4.88 9.42
CA ALA A 250 -21.93 5.65 8.51
C ALA A 250 -20.65 4.91 8.04
N ARG A 251 -20.31 3.78 8.67
CA ARG A 251 -19.19 2.89 8.34
C ARG A 251 -19.43 1.50 8.93
N PRO A 252 -18.73 0.43 8.48
CA PRO A 252 -18.69 -0.84 9.18
C PRO A 252 -17.96 -0.72 10.52
N TRP A 253 -18.42 -1.42 11.57
CA TRP A 253 -17.81 -1.41 12.92
C TRP A 253 -17.53 -2.79 13.51
N THR A 254 -18.07 -3.89 12.96
CA THR A 254 -17.76 -5.23 13.46
C THR A 254 -16.52 -5.76 12.73
N GLN A 255 -15.79 -6.71 13.34
CA GLN A 255 -14.65 -7.35 12.66
C GLN A 255 -15.05 -7.91 11.29
N GLU A 256 -16.23 -8.56 11.21
CA GLU A 256 -16.74 -9.14 9.97
C GLU A 256 -17.07 -8.09 8.91
N SER A 257 -17.77 -7.00 9.27
CA SER A 257 -18.15 -5.98 8.30
C SER A 257 -16.95 -5.16 7.84
N ILE A 258 -15.98 -4.90 8.72
CA ILE A 258 -14.73 -4.22 8.33
C ILE A 258 -13.87 -5.14 7.47
N PHE A 259 -13.80 -6.44 7.77
CA PHE A 259 -13.09 -7.40 6.92
C PHE A 259 -13.74 -7.50 5.53
N ALA A 260 -15.07 -7.49 5.42
CA ALA A 260 -15.76 -7.43 4.15
C ALA A 260 -15.39 -6.16 3.36
N PHE A 261 -15.36 -5.00 4.03
CA PHE A 261 -14.87 -3.75 3.43
C PHE A 261 -13.42 -3.87 2.93
N VAL A 262 -12.50 -4.38 3.75
CA VAL A 262 -11.09 -4.58 3.39
C VAL A 262 -10.94 -5.51 2.18
N ARG A 263 -11.79 -6.53 2.08
CA ARG A 263 -11.84 -7.42 0.93
C ARG A 263 -12.28 -6.70 -0.33
N ASP A 264 -13.41 -6.00 -0.29
CA ASP A 264 -13.95 -5.32 -1.47
C ASP A 264 -12.98 -4.25 -1.99
N VAL A 265 -12.36 -3.46 -1.11
CA VAL A 265 -11.39 -2.43 -1.55
C VAL A 265 -10.02 -3.01 -1.95
N GLY A 266 -9.63 -4.17 -1.41
CA GLY A 266 -8.41 -4.86 -1.84
C GLY A 266 -8.57 -5.58 -3.17
N ASP A 267 -9.70 -6.26 -3.37
CA ASP A 267 -10.08 -6.89 -4.64
C ASP A 267 -10.29 -5.84 -5.76
N ALA A 268 -10.65 -4.61 -5.39
CA ALA A 268 -10.74 -3.47 -6.30
C ALA A 268 -9.38 -2.95 -6.82
N PHE A 269 -8.25 -3.38 -6.26
CA PHE A 269 -6.92 -2.91 -6.69
C PHE A 269 -6.63 -3.24 -8.17
N ILE A 270 -6.80 -4.50 -8.56
CA ILE A 270 -6.53 -4.95 -9.94
C ILE A 270 -7.44 -4.23 -10.95
N PRO A 271 -8.77 -4.19 -10.80
CA PRO A 271 -9.63 -3.46 -11.73
C PRO A 271 -9.39 -1.94 -11.69
N GLY A 272 -8.94 -1.38 -10.56
CA GLY A 272 -8.61 0.03 -10.44
C GLY A 272 -7.31 0.43 -11.16
N TYR A 273 -6.28 -0.42 -11.11
CA TYR A 273 -4.94 -0.07 -11.62
C TYR A 273 -4.58 -0.73 -12.96
N LEU A 274 -4.91 -2.00 -13.17
CA LEU A 274 -4.48 -2.76 -14.35
C LEU A 274 -4.97 -2.15 -15.69
N PRO A 275 -6.21 -1.64 -15.81
CA PRO A 275 -6.65 -0.97 -17.04
C PRO A 275 -5.86 0.29 -17.36
N ILE A 276 -5.48 1.06 -16.33
CA ILE A 276 -4.64 2.26 -16.48
C ILE A 276 -3.27 1.86 -17.01
N LEU A 277 -2.63 0.88 -16.37
CA LEU A 277 -1.31 0.43 -16.78
C LEU A 277 -1.30 -0.08 -18.24
N LYS A 278 -2.30 -0.88 -18.63
CA LYS A 278 -2.47 -1.37 -20.02
C LYS A 278 -2.65 -0.25 -21.05
N ARG A 279 -3.36 0.81 -20.70
CA ARG A 279 -3.60 1.96 -21.58
C ARG A 279 -2.33 2.78 -21.82
N ARG A 280 -1.44 2.86 -20.82
CA ARG A 280 -0.30 3.78 -20.82
C ARG A 280 1.03 3.13 -21.19
N LEU A 281 1.20 1.82 -21.00
CA LEU A 281 2.49 1.14 -21.11
C LEU A 281 3.16 1.24 -22.50
N SER A 282 2.38 1.42 -23.58
CA SER A 282 2.88 1.44 -24.97
C SER A 282 3.03 2.85 -25.54
N ILE A 283 2.68 3.90 -24.79
CA ILE A 283 2.78 5.27 -25.28
C ILE A 283 4.26 5.65 -25.46
N PRO A 284 4.70 6.07 -26.66
CA PRO A 284 6.08 6.54 -26.85
C PRO A 284 6.38 7.72 -25.92
N TYR A 285 7.61 7.77 -25.41
CA TYR A 285 8.04 8.87 -24.55
C TYR A 285 9.41 9.43 -24.95
N THR A 286 9.64 10.70 -24.62
CA THR A 286 10.89 11.40 -24.91
C THR A 286 11.86 11.32 -23.72
N PRO A 287 13.16 11.60 -23.94
CA PRO A 287 14.12 11.74 -22.84
C PRO A 287 13.70 12.79 -21.80
N GLU A 288 13.05 13.88 -22.24
CA GLU A 288 12.52 14.93 -21.35
C GLU A 288 11.42 14.39 -20.43
N GLN A 289 10.50 13.58 -20.98
CA GLN A 289 9.45 12.93 -20.20
C GLN A 289 10.00 11.93 -19.19
N ARG A 290 11.07 11.21 -19.55
CA ARG A 290 11.80 10.36 -18.62
C ARG A 290 12.50 11.16 -17.53
N ARG A 291 13.14 12.30 -17.88
CA ARG A 291 13.74 13.22 -16.89
C ARG A 291 12.70 13.67 -15.87
N TRP A 292 11.51 14.07 -16.33
CA TRP A 292 10.41 14.45 -15.43
C TRP A 292 9.97 13.32 -14.51
N GLN A 293 9.82 12.09 -15.04
CA GLN A 293 9.50 10.92 -14.23
C GLN A 293 10.51 10.72 -13.09
N LEU A 294 11.80 10.87 -13.38
CA LEU A 294 12.85 10.72 -12.37
C LEU A 294 12.81 11.81 -11.29
N VAL A 295 12.46 13.05 -11.66
CA VAL A 295 12.22 14.14 -10.71
C VAL A 295 11.00 13.86 -9.84
N ARG A 296 9.87 13.39 -10.42
CA ARG A 296 8.68 12.99 -9.65
C ARG A 296 8.95 11.80 -8.73
N ARG A 297 9.76 10.83 -9.16
CA ARG A 297 10.21 9.72 -8.31
C ARG A 297 11.11 10.21 -7.16
N GLY A 298 11.89 11.26 -7.35
CA GLY A 298 12.59 11.95 -6.26
C GLY A 298 11.64 12.44 -5.16
N ARG A 299 10.48 12.99 -5.52
CA ARG A 299 9.42 13.35 -4.55
C ARG A 299 8.83 12.14 -3.84
N TYR A 300 8.67 11.01 -4.54
CA TYR A 300 8.23 9.77 -3.92
C TYR A 300 9.20 9.30 -2.82
N VAL A 301 10.51 9.38 -3.09
CA VAL A 301 11.55 9.07 -2.09
C VAL A 301 11.54 10.07 -0.94
N GLU A 302 11.41 11.37 -1.21
CA GLU A 302 11.28 12.41 -0.17
C GLU A 302 10.12 12.08 0.79
N PHE A 303 8.96 11.67 0.27
CA PHE A 303 7.84 11.27 1.12
C PHE A 303 8.16 10.04 1.97
N ASN A 304 8.62 8.96 1.35
CA ASN A 304 8.83 7.69 2.04
C ASN A 304 9.89 7.79 3.15
N LEU A 305 10.95 8.57 2.95
CA LEU A 305 12.03 8.68 3.93
C LEU A 305 11.80 9.76 5.00
N VAL A 306 11.00 10.79 4.72
CA VAL A 306 10.78 11.92 5.65
C VAL A 306 9.45 11.84 6.38
N HIS A 307 8.37 11.48 5.68
CA HIS A 307 6.99 11.62 6.17
C HIS A 307 6.30 10.29 6.46
N ASP A 308 6.63 9.22 5.72
CA ASP A 308 5.91 7.96 5.87
C ASP A 308 6.14 7.30 7.24
N ARG A 309 5.05 7.20 8.01
CA ARG A 309 5.08 6.60 9.35
C ARG A 309 5.48 5.13 9.29
N GLY A 310 5.02 4.40 8.27
CA GLY A 310 5.30 2.97 8.11
C GLY A 310 6.79 2.68 7.88
N THR A 311 7.40 3.39 6.92
CA THR A 311 8.84 3.28 6.61
C THR A 311 9.69 3.67 7.81
N LYS A 312 9.41 4.81 8.46
CA LYS A 312 10.16 5.26 9.64
C LYS A 312 10.07 4.26 10.79
N PHE A 313 8.87 3.74 11.08
CA PHE A 313 8.68 2.73 12.11
C PHE A 313 9.43 1.43 11.79
N GLY A 314 9.35 0.96 10.54
CA GLY A 314 10.03 -0.25 10.08
C GLY A 314 11.55 -0.14 10.22
N LEU A 315 12.16 0.97 9.80
CA LEU A 315 13.61 1.19 9.90
C LEU A 315 14.12 1.29 11.34
N MET A 316 13.28 1.76 12.27
CA MET A 316 13.60 1.87 13.69
C MET A 316 13.32 0.58 14.47
N THR A 317 12.65 -0.40 13.87
CA THR A 317 12.30 -1.67 14.52
C THR A 317 13.46 -2.66 14.44
N PRO A 318 14.05 -3.08 15.57
CA PRO A 318 15.11 -4.09 15.58
C PRO A 318 14.65 -5.39 14.92
N GLY A 319 15.53 -6.00 14.12
CA GLY A 319 15.23 -7.25 13.40
C GLY A 319 14.29 -7.11 12.21
N ALA A 320 13.86 -5.89 11.85
CA ALA A 320 13.05 -5.68 10.66
C ALA A 320 13.86 -5.96 9.37
N ARG A 321 13.21 -6.58 8.38
CA ARG A 321 13.82 -6.87 7.08
C ARG A 321 13.89 -5.58 6.25
N ILE A 322 15.04 -4.89 6.34
CA ILE A 322 15.27 -3.59 5.69
C ILE A 322 15.00 -3.65 4.18
N GLU A 323 15.42 -4.71 3.50
CA GLU A 323 15.16 -4.92 2.06
C GLU A 323 13.65 -5.00 1.73
N SER A 324 12.82 -5.51 2.64
CA SER A 324 11.35 -5.50 2.45
C SER A 324 10.76 -4.11 2.61
N ILE A 325 11.34 -3.28 3.49
CA ILE A 325 10.86 -1.91 3.75
C ILE A 325 11.24 -0.99 2.58
N LEU A 326 12.46 -1.10 2.09
CA LEU A 326 13.01 -0.24 1.04
C LEU A 326 12.62 -0.66 -0.38
N ILE A 327 11.84 -1.73 -0.55
CA ILE A 327 11.29 -2.12 -1.86
C ILE A 327 10.44 -0.99 -2.47
N SER A 328 9.87 -0.14 -1.62
CA SER A 328 9.07 1.03 -2.01
C SER A 328 9.86 2.12 -2.72
N LEU A 329 11.20 2.11 -2.62
CA LEU A 329 12.01 3.10 -3.30
C LEU A 329 12.17 2.71 -4.78
N PRO A 330 11.96 3.62 -5.73
CA PRO A 330 12.21 3.35 -7.15
C PRO A 330 13.70 3.05 -7.42
N GLU A 331 13.97 2.36 -8.53
CA GLU A 331 15.35 1.99 -8.93
C GLU A 331 16.19 3.22 -9.27
N THR A 332 15.59 4.18 -9.99
CA THR A 332 16.26 5.42 -10.41
C THR A 332 15.43 6.65 -10.07
N VAL A 333 16.12 7.70 -9.62
CA VAL A 333 15.55 8.97 -9.17
C VAL A 333 16.47 10.12 -9.55
N ARG A 334 15.95 11.35 -9.54
CA ARG A 334 16.71 12.54 -9.85
C ARG A 334 16.30 13.70 -8.95
N TRP A 335 17.30 14.42 -8.45
CA TRP A 335 17.13 15.74 -7.85
C TRP A 335 17.94 16.73 -8.65
N GLU A 336 17.32 17.85 -8.98
CA GLU A 336 17.96 18.97 -9.66
C GLU A 336 17.75 20.21 -8.82
N TYR A 337 18.82 20.98 -8.64
CA TYR A 337 18.73 22.27 -7.99
C TYR A 337 17.92 23.22 -8.88
N MET A 338 16.80 23.74 -8.35
CA MET A 338 15.94 24.70 -9.05
C MET A 338 15.49 24.23 -10.44
N THR A 339 15.03 22.97 -10.57
CA THR A 339 14.49 22.44 -11.83
C THR A 339 13.43 23.36 -12.43
N GLU A 340 13.52 23.58 -13.73
CA GLU A 340 12.59 24.33 -14.57
C GLU A 340 11.37 23.48 -14.99
N MET A 341 11.44 22.16 -14.80
CA MET A 341 10.37 21.24 -15.20
C MET A 341 9.09 21.51 -14.40
N GLY A 342 7.97 21.69 -15.10
CA GLY A 342 6.68 22.00 -14.50
C GLY A 342 6.51 23.45 -14.03
N THR A 343 7.43 24.36 -14.40
CA THR A 343 7.24 25.80 -14.14
C THR A 343 6.50 26.53 -15.25
N ASP A 344 6.53 26.01 -16.48
CA ASP A 344 5.77 26.55 -17.61
C ASP A 344 4.28 26.19 -17.48
N PRO A 345 3.36 27.16 -17.27
CA PRO A 345 1.93 26.88 -17.08
C PRO A 345 1.25 26.14 -18.23
N GLU A 346 1.81 26.19 -19.44
CA GLU A 346 1.26 25.51 -20.61
C GLU A 346 1.73 24.04 -20.74
N SER A 347 2.74 23.65 -19.96
CA SER A 347 3.32 22.30 -19.98
C SER A 347 2.42 21.25 -19.33
N GLU A 348 2.53 20.00 -19.78
CA GLU A 348 1.82 18.86 -19.18
C GLU A 348 2.30 18.58 -17.74
N GLU A 349 3.57 18.86 -17.46
CA GLU A 349 4.18 18.78 -16.14
C GLU A 349 3.50 19.74 -15.15
N ALA A 350 3.25 20.99 -15.58
CA ALA A 350 2.59 21.99 -14.74
C ALA A 350 1.12 21.64 -14.45
N LYS A 351 0.41 20.99 -15.38
CA LYS A 351 -0.95 20.50 -15.14
C LYS A 351 -1.02 19.52 -13.98
N LEU A 352 -0.05 18.59 -13.90
CA LEU A 352 0.06 17.71 -12.74
C LEU A 352 0.35 18.52 -11.47
N ILE A 353 1.37 19.39 -11.50
CA ILE A 353 1.78 20.17 -10.32
C ILE A 353 0.63 21.02 -9.76
N ALA A 354 -0.22 21.61 -10.61
CA ALA A 354 -1.39 22.37 -10.18
C ALA A 354 -2.33 21.52 -9.30
N VAL A 355 -2.60 20.29 -9.72
CA VAL A 355 -3.46 19.35 -8.96
C VAL A 355 -2.77 18.83 -7.71
N LEU A 356 -1.44 18.64 -7.72
CA LEU A 356 -0.71 18.21 -6.53
C LEU A 356 -0.66 19.31 -5.46
N LYS A 357 -0.56 20.58 -5.85
CA LYS A 357 -0.62 21.72 -4.91
C LYS A 357 -2.02 21.93 -4.34
N SER A 358 -3.04 21.63 -5.13
CA SER A 358 -4.45 21.79 -4.78
C SER A 358 -5.25 20.54 -5.14
N PRO A 359 -5.24 19.49 -4.28
CA PRO A 359 -6.03 18.29 -4.51
C PRO A 359 -7.49 18.61 -4.79
N ARG A 360 -8.08 17.91 -5.76
CA ARG A 360 -9.48 18.12 -6.20
C ARG A 360 -10.28 16.83 -6.13
N GLU A 361 -11.59 16.95 -6.28
CA GLU A 361 -12.48 15.79 -6.41
C GLU A 361 -12.42 15.23 -7.83
N TRP A 362 -12.50 13.90 -7.92
CA TRP A 362 -12.48 13.17 -9.20
C TRP A 362 -13.82 12.52 -9.55
N VAL A 363 -14.70 12.23 -8.57
CA VAL A 363 -15.96 11.45 -8.74
C VAL A 363 -17.08 11.80 -7.76
#